data_AF-I2MVB8-F1
#
_entry.id   AF-I2MVB8-F1
#
_cell.length_a   1.000
_cell.length_b   1.000
_cell.length_c   1.000
_cell.angle_alpha   90.00
_cell.angle_beta   90.00
_cell.angle_gamma   90.00
#
_symmetry.space_group_name_H-M   'P 1'
#
loop_
_entity.id
_entity.type
_entity.pdbx_description
1 polymer ?
#
loop_
_entity_poly.entity_id
_entity_poly.type
_entity_poly.pdbx_seq_one_letter_code
_entity_poly.pdbx_strand_id
1 'polypeptide(L)'
;MTATLIWILVALVLVGLYLSWTAGRLDRLHTRIDAARAALDAQLLRRASVTQELATSGVLDPAASIVLYEAAHAARQAEEDQREVAESELSAALRAVFEEPAQMEAVREVPGGEEAADELAHAVRRVPMARRFHNDAVRAARALRRHRKVRWFRLAGHAPFPLAFEMDDAPPTALADRPGS
;
A
#
# COMPACT_ATOMS: atom_id res chain seq x y z
N MET A 1 -12.90 -36.00 44.46
CA MET A 1 -11.70 -35.13 44.42
C MET A 1 -10.79 -35.45 43.23
N THR A 2 -10.47 -36.71 42.95
CA THR A 2 -9.62 -37.07 41.78
C THR A 2 -10.29 -36.76 40.44
N ALA A 3 -11.57 -37.14 40.26
CA ALA A 3 -12.33 -36.83 39.05
C ALA A 3 -12.43 -35.32 38.77
N THR A 4 -12.66 -34.51 39.81
CA THR A 4 -12.69 -33.04 39.69
C THR A 4 -11.33 -32.46 39.30
N LEU A 5 -10.23 -32.98 39.85
CA LEU A 5 -8.87 -32.56 39.47
C LEU A 5 -8.54 -32.92 38.02
N ILE A 6 -8.96 -34.11 37.56
CA ILE A 6 -8.79 -34.55 36.17
C ILE A 6 -9.54 -33.60 35.23
N TRP A 7 -10.80 -33.27 35.51
CA TRP A 7 -11.56 -32.33 34.68
C TRP A 7 -10.96 -30.92 34.66
N ILE A 8 -10.43 -30.44 35.79
CA ILE A 8 -9.72 -29.15 35.85
C ILE A 8 -8.47 -29.19 34.97
N LEU A 9 -7.67 -30.25 35.05
CA LEU A 9 -6.46 -30.42 34.25
C LEU A 9 -6.80 -30.46 32.75
N VAL A 10 -7.82 -31.23 32.36
CA VAL A 10 -8.30 -31.30 30.97
C VAL A 10 -8.75 -29.93 30.48
N ALA A 11 -9.54 -29.20 31.28
CA ALA A 11 -9.97 -27.84 30.93
C ALA A 11 -8.77 -26.90 30.74
N LEU A 12 -7.76 -26.97 31.60
CA LEU A 12 -6.56 -26.14 31.52
C LEU A 12 -5.72 -26.45 30.28
N VAL A 13 -5.56 -27.73 29.92
CA VAL A 13 -4.90 -28.15 28.67
C VAL A 13 -5.66 -27.66 27.45
N LEU A 14 -6.99 -27.80 27.42
CA LEU A 14 -7.82 -27.32 26.32
C LEU A 14 -7.71 -25.79 26.15
N VAL A 15 -7.72 -25.04 27.25
CA VAL A 15 -7.51 -23.59 27.24
C VAL A 15 -6.11 -23.25 26.73
N GLY A 16 -5.07 -23.95 27.18
CA GLY A 16 -3.69 -23.74 26.72
C GLY A 16 -3.53 -23.97 25.22
N LEU A 17 -4.03 -25.10 24.69
CA LEU A 17 -4.02 -25.38 23.25
C LEU A 17 -4.79 -24.32 22.45
N TYR A 18 -5.94 -23.91 22.96
CA TYR A 18 -6.78 -22.89 22.34
C TYR A 18 -6.09 -21.52 22.27
N LEU A 19 -5.41 -21.12 23.35
CA LEU A 19 -4.64 -19.88 23.41
C LEU A 19 -3.45 -19.92 22.44
N SER A 20 -2.69 -21.01 22.41
CA SER A 20 -1.57 -21.20 21.48
C SER A 20 -2.02 -21.11 20.00
N TRP A 21 -3.15 -21.74 19.65
CA TRP A 21 -3.71 -21.65 18.31
C TRP A 21 -4.14 -20.22 17.94
N THR A 22 -4.78 -19.51 18.89
CA THR A 22 -5.23 -18.12 18.67
C THR A 22 -4.04 -17.16 18.55
N ALA A 23 -3.00 -17.34 19.36
CA ALA A 23 -1.77 -16.56 19.29
C ALA A 23 -1.07 -16.75 17.93
N GLY A 24 -0.92 -17.99 17.46
CA GLY A 24 -0.32 -18.26 16.14
C GLY A 24 -1.13 -17.69 14.98
N ARG A 25 -2.46 -17.64 15.08
CA ARG A 25 -3.31 -16.99 14.07
C ARG A 25 -3.13 -15.46 14.04
N LEU A 26 -2.95 -14.85 15.21
CA LEU A 26 -2.73 -13.41 15.32
C LEU A 26 -1.35 -13.02 14.77
N ASP A 27 -0.32 -13.80 15.10
CA ASP A 27 1.06 -13.59 14.63
C ASP A 27 1.15 -13.57 13.10
N ARG A 28 0.59 -14.59 12.44
CA ARG A 28 0.51 -14.67 10.97
C ARG A 28 -0.16 -13.46 10.34
N LEU A 29 -1.09 -12.83 11.05
CA LEU A 29 -1.83 -11.68 10.53
C LEU A 29 -1.04 -10.39 10.68
N HIS A 30 -0.27 -10.23 11.76
CA HIS A 30 0.67 -9.12 11.91
C HIS A 30 1.75 -9.19 10.82
N THR A 31 2.40 -10.34 10.66
CA THR A 31 3.41 -10.54 9.60
C THR A 31 2.84 -10.27 8.22
N ARG A 32 1.57 -10.63 7.97
CA ARG A 32 0.90 -10.35 6.70
C ARG A 32 0.64 -8.86 6.49
N ILE A 33 0.26 -8.11 7.53
CA ILE A 33 0.08 -6.66 7.45
C ILE A 33 1.43 -5.98 7.18
N ASP A 34 2.48 -6.36 7.91
CA ASP A 34 3.80 -5.77 7.77
C ASP A 34 4.37 -6.02 6.36
N ALA A 35 4.22 -7.25 5.85
CA ALA A 35 4.59 -7.57 4.48
C ALA A 35 3.77 -6.77 3.45
N ALA A 36 2.46 -6.62 3.65
CA ALA A 36 1.61 -5.83 2.76
C ALA A 36 1.96 -4.34 2.79
N ARG A 37 2.33 -3.80 3.96
CA ARG A 37 2.80 -2.43 4.12
C ARG A 37 4.11 -2.19 3.39
N ALA A 38 5.11 -3.05 3.61
CA ALA A 38 6.39 -2.96 2.91
C ALA A 38 6.23 -3.07 1.38
N ALA A 39 5.32 -3.92 0.91
CA ALA A 39 5.01 -4.03 -0.51
C ALA A 39 4.37 -2.74 -1.07
N LEU A 40 3.44 -2.11 -0.33
CA LEU A 40 2.87 -0.81 -0.69
C LEU A 40 3.95 0.26 -0.75
N ASP A 41 4.80 0.35 0.26
CA ASP A 41 5.89 1.32 0.34
C ASP A 41 6.85 1.20 -0.85
N ALA A 42 7.21 -0.02 -1.24
CA ALA A 42 8.04 -0.26 -2.41
C ALA A 42 7.40 0.23 -3.71
N GLN A 43 6.09 0.04 -3.89
CA GLN A 43 5.39 0.53 -5.10
C GLN A 43 5.27 2.05 -5.12
N LEU A 44 5.00 2.67 -3.97
CA LEU A 44 4.95 4.13 -3.84
C LEU A 44 6.30 4.77 -4.15
N LEU A 45 7.38 4.26 -3.56
CA LEU A 45 8.75 4.72 -3.82
C LEU A 45 9.14 4.56 -5.29
N ARG A 46 8.80 3.42 -5.91
CA ARG A 46 9.07 3.18 -7.34
C ARG A 46 8.29 4.15 -8.23
N ARG A 47 7.02 4.41 -7.92
CA ARG A 47 6.23 5.39 -8.68
C ARG A 47 6.85 6.78 -8.59
N ALA A 48 7.25 7.20 -7.39
CA ALA A 48 7.86 8.50 -7.22
C ALA A 48 9.25 8.60 -7.88
N SER A 49 10.07 7.54 -7.86
CA SER A 49 11.36 7.54 -8.56
C SER A 49 11.20 7.68 -10.07
N VAL A 50 10.33 6.86 -10.67
CA VAL A 50 10.06 6.89 -12.12
C VAL A 50 9.48 8.24 -12.55
N THR A 51 8.58 8.82 -11.73
CA THR A 51 8.03 10.16 -12.01
C THR A 51 9.12 11.23 -11.94
N GLN A 52 10.03 11.14 -10.96
CA GLN A 52 11.14 12.08 -10.83
C GLN A 52 12.14 11.95 -11.98
N GLU A 53 12.46 10.72 -12.40
CA GLU A 53 13.32 10.44 -13.56
C GLU A 53 12.72 11.05 -14.84
N LEU A 54 11.42 10.82 -15.08
CA LEU A 54 10.71 11.40 -16.21
C LEU A 54 10.69 12.94 -16.16
N ALA A 55 10.47 13.53 -14.99
CA ALA A 55 10.50 14.98 -14.80
C ALA A 55 11.89 15.58 -15.10
N THR A 56 12.97 14.83 -14.86
CA THR A 56 14.35 15.28 -15.13
C THR A 56 14.86 14.92 -16.53
N SER A 57 14.09 14.17 -17.32
CA SER A 57 14.50 13.69 -18.65
C SER A 57 14.58 14.79 -19.71
N GLY A 58 13.96 15.96 -19.47
CA GLY A 58 13.88 17.05 -20.43
C GLY A 58 12.87 16.85 -21.56
N VAL A 59 12.02 15.83 -21.45
CA VAL A 59 11.02 15.47 -22.48
C VAL A 59 9.68 16.19 -22.30
N LEU A 60 9.34 16.53 -21.06
CA LEU A 60 8.13 17.29 -20.73
C LEU A 60 8.38 18.79 -20.89
N ASP A 61 7.30 19.57 -21.01
CA ASP A 61 7.43 21.02 -20.92
C ASP A 61 7.98 21.44 -19.54
N PRO A 62 8.63 22.62 -19.43
CA PRO A 62 9.26 23.04 -18.19
C PRO A 62 8.31 23.15 -17.00
N ALA A 63 7.04 23.53 -17.23
CA ALA A 63 6.07 23.66 -16.16
C ALA A 63 5.64 22.29 -15.63
N ALA A 64 5.31 21.34 -16.52
CA ALA A 64 4.99 19.97 -16.14
C ALA A 64 6.16 19.26 -15.44
N SER A 65 7.39 19.49 -15.91
CA SER A 65 8.60 18.94 -15.31
C SER A 65 8.77 19.39 -13.86
N ILE A 66 8.60 20.69 -13.59
CA ILE A 66 8.69 21.25 -12.24
C ILE A 66 7.60 20.68 -11.34
N VAL A 67 6.34 20.68 -11.81
CA VAL A 67 5.19 20.19 -11.03
C VAL A 67 5.35 18.71 -10.66
N LEU A 68 5.74 17.85 -11.61
CA LEU A 68 5.96 16.43 -11.34
C LEU A 68 7.17 16.19 -10.43
N TYR A 69 8.25 16.95 -10.62
CA TYR A 69 9.42 16.84 -9.77
C TYR A 69 9.10 17.18 -8.32
N GLU A 70 8.44 18.32 -8.08
CA GLU A 70 8.07 18.75 -6.72
C GLU A 70 7.12 17.75 -6.05
N ALA A 71 6.08 17.30 -6.76
CA ALA A 71 5.13 16.35 -6.21
C ALA A 71 5.78 14.98 -5.92
N ALA A 72 6.64 14.49 -6.81
CA ALA A 72 7.38 13.25 -6.59
C ALA A 72 8.38 13.37 -5.44
N HIS A 73 9.06 14.50 -5.32
CA HIS A 73 9.98 14.78 -4.23
C HIS A 73 9.25 14.86 -2.89
N ALA A 74 8.12 15.56 -2.83
CA ALA A 74 7.28 15.66 -1.63
C ALA A 74 6.78 14.28 -1.20
N ALA A 75 6.27 13.46 -2.12
CA ALA A 75 5.84 12.09 -1.83
C ALA A 75 6.97 11.20 -1.26
N ARG A 76 8.20 11.35 -1.76
CA ARG A 76 9.37 10.61 -1.26
C ARG A 76 9.84 11.04 0.12
N GLN A 77 9.70 12.33 0.45
CA GLN A 77 10.17 12.89 1.73
C GLN A 77 9.08 12.90 2.81
N ALA A 78 7.82 12.62 2.44
CA ALA A 78 6.70 12.69 3.36
C ALA A 78 6.85 11.71 4.54
N GLU A 79 6.68 12.25 5.74
CA GLU A 79 6.55 11.44 6.96
C GLU A 79 5.24 10.64 6.95
N GLU A 80 5.18 9.59 7.77
CA GLU A 80 4.05 8.65 7.84
C GLU A 80 2.68 9.35 7.91
N ASP A 81 2.55 10.39 8.74
CA ASP A 81 1.31 11.11 8.98
C ASP A 81 0.87 12.00 7.80
N GLN A 82 1.81 12.40 6.94
CA GLN A 82 1.56 13.26 5.78
C GLN A 82 1.59 12.50 4.45
N ARG A 83 1.99 11.23 4.48
CA ARG A 83 2.27 10.44 3.29
C ARG A 83 1.04 10.22 2.41
N GLU A 84 -0.13 10.00 3.02
CA GLU A 84 -1.39 9.87 2.30
C GLU A 84 -1.73 11.11 1.47
N VAL A 85 -1.47 12.30 2.02
CA VAL A 85 -1.71 13.58 1.35
C VAL A 85 -0.71 13.77 0.21
N ALA A 86 0.58 13.62 0.49
CA ALA A 86 1.64 13.82 -0.51
C ALA A 86 1.50 12.85 -1.71
N GLU A 87 1.12 11.59 -1.46
CA GLU A 87 0.92 10.61 -2.53
C GLU A 87 -0.38 10.84 -3.33
N SER A 88 -1.38 11.49 -2.72
CA SER A 88 -2.58 11.97 -3.41
C SER A 88 -2.26 13.18 -4.29
N GLU A 89 -1.44 14.11 -3.80
CA GLU A 89 -0.95 15.25 -4.58
C GLU A 89 -0.13 14.81 -5.79
N LEU A 90 0.75 13.80 -5.63
CA LEU A 90 1.46 13.19 -6.76
C LEU A 90 0.50 12.60 -7.79
N SER A 91 -0.56 11.94 -7.34
CA SER A 91 -1.57 11.37 -8.24
C SER A 91 -2.36 12.46 -8.98
N ALA A 92 -2.68 13.57 -8.31
CA ALA A 92 -3.32 14.73 -8.91
C ALA A 92 -2.39 15.42 -9.93
N ALA A 93 -1.10 15.57 -9.62
CA ALA A 93 -0.11 16.13 -10.53
C ALA A 93 0.07 15.26 -11.78
N LEU A 94 0.19 13.94 -11.62
CA LEU A 94 0.24 12.98 -12.73
C LEU A 94 -1.01 13.07 -13.61
N ARG A 95 -2.19 13.25 -13.00
CA ARG A 95 -3.45 13.38 -13.74
C ARG A 95 -3.53 14.68 -14.52
N ALA A 96 -3.10 15.79 -13.93
CA ALA A 96 -3.09 17.09 -14.59
C ALA A 96 -2.10 17.12 -15.77
N VAL A 97 -0.92 16.53 -15.62
CA VAL A 97 0.12 16.50 -16.67
C VAL A 97 -0.21 15.49 -17.78
N PHE A 98 -0.87 14.37 -17.44
CA PHE A 98 -1.23 13.34 -18.42
C PHE A 98 -2.74 13.27 -18.67
N GLU A 99 -3.42 14.42 -18.57
CA GLU A 99 -4.84 14.54 -18.93
C GLU A 99 -5.04 14.32 -20.43
N GLU A 100 -4.18 14.94 -21.24
CA GLU A 100 -4.18 14.81 -22.69
C GLU A 100 -3.22 13.68 -23.16
N PRO A 101 -3.68 12.77 -24.04
CA PRO A 101 -2.85 11.67 -24.53
C PRO A 101 -1.66 12.15 -25.39
N ALA A 102 -1.75 13.34 -25.98
CA ALA A 102 -0.69 13.93 -26.80
C ALA A 102 0.63 14.12 -26.02
N GLN A 103 0.54 14.44 -24.72
CA GLN A 103 1.72 14.64 -23.89
C GLN A 103 2.45 13.32 -23.60
N MET A 104 1.72 12.21 -23.44
CA MET A 104 2.31 10.88 -23.33
C MET A 104 2.90 10.40 -24.66
N GLU A 105 2.27 10.74 -25.78
CA GLU A 105 2.80 10.39 -27.10
C GLU A 105 4.11 11.13 -27.40
N ALA A 106 4.20 12.42 -27.07
CA ALA A 106 5.44 13.18 -27.16
C ALA A 106 6.55 12.57 -26.30
N VAL A 107 6.21 11.99 -25.15
CA VAL A 107 7.19 11.24 -24.33
C VAL A 107 7.73 10.03 -25.07
N ARG A 108 6.86 9.27 -25.75
CA ARG A 108 7.22 8.04 -26.48
C ARG A 108 8.09 8.30 -27.71
N GLU A 109 7.93 9.44 -28.38
CA GLU A 109 8.68 9.80 -29.58
C GLU A 109 10.18 10.00 -29.33
N VAL A 110 10.58 10.26 -28.08
CA VAL A 110 11.99 10.46 -27.71
C VAL A 110 12.71 9.10 -27.55
N PRO A 111 14.01 9.00 -27.90
CA PRO A 111 14.79 7.79 -27.66
C PRO A 111 14.75 7.34 -26.19
N GLY A 112 14.27 6.11 -25.94
CA GLY A 112 14.05 5.57 -24.58
C GLY A 112 12.73 5.98 -23.92
N GLY A 113 11.93 6.80 -24.59
CA GLY A 113 10.66 7.33 -24.09
C GLY A 113 9.55 6.29 -23.96
N GLU A 114 9.46 5.32 -24.88
CA GLU A 114 8.52 4.19 -24.77
C GLU A 114 8.76 3.36 -23.50
N GLU A 115 10.02 3.03 -23.20
CA GLU A 115 10.38 2.28 -21.99
C GLU A 115 10.02 3.08 -20.72
N ALA A 116 10.31 4.38 -20.70
CA ALA A 116 9.96 5.27 -19.59
C ALA A 116 8.44 5.41 -19.40
N ALA A 117 7.68 5.54 -20.50
CA ALA A 117 6.24 5.62 -20.49
C ALA A 117 5.60 4.33 -19.97
N ASP A 118 6.06 3.17 -20.42
CA ASP A 118 5.57 1.87 -19.96
C ASP A 118 5.95 1.60 -18.50
N GLU A 119 7.15 2.00 -18.08
CA GLU A 119 7.55 1.90 -16.68
C GLU A 119 6.68 2.77 -15.77
N LEU A 120 6.42 4.02 -16.16
CA LEU A 120 5.51 4.91 -15.44
C LEU A 120 4.10 4.31 -15.37
N ALA A 121 3.58 3.84 -16.50
CA ALA A 121 2.27 3.24 -16.60
C ALA A 121 2.14 2.02 -15.67
N HIS A 122 3.17 1.17 -15.65
CA HIS A 122 3.23 0.02 -14.75
C HIS A 122 3.29 0.45 -13.28
N ALA A 123 4.11 1.43 -12.92
CA ALA A 123 4.23 1.92 -11.56
C ALA A 123 2.90 2.53 -11.04
N VAL A 124 2.24 3.37 -11.85
CA VAL A 124 0.94 3.97 -11.51
C VAL A 124 -0.14 2.91 -11.32
N ARG A 125 -0.22 1.91 -12.21
CA ARG A 125 -1.25 0.85 -12.13
C ARG A 125 -1.08 -0.11 -10.95
N ARG A 126 0.14 -0.29 -10.43
CA ARG A 126 0.43 -1.22 -9.32
C ARG A 126 0.03 -0.66 -7.95
N VAL A 127 0.03 0.65 -7.76
CA VAL A 127 -0.28 1.28 -6.46
C VAL A 127 -1.69 0.96 -5.96
N PRO A 128 -2.78 1.08 -6.76
CA PRO A 128 -4.11 0.69 -6.31
C PRO A 128 -4.22 -0.77 -5.86
N MET A 129 -3.50 -1.68 -6.53
CA MET A 129 -3.50 -3.10 -6.18
C MET A 129 -2.81 -3.33 -4.83
N ALA A 130 -1.64 -2.71 -4.61
CA ALA A 130 -0.91 -2.82 -3.36
C ALA A 130 -1.71 -2.23 -2.17
N ARG A 131 -2.35 -1.07 -2.39
CA ARG A 131 -3.20 -0.41 -1.39
C ARG A 131 -4.39 -1.27 -1.01
N ARG A 132 -5.08 -1.88 -1.99
CA ARG A 132 -6.18 -2.83 -1.73
C ARG A 132 -5.72 -4.02 -0.91
N PHE A 133 -4.57 -4.61 -1.26
CA PHE A 133 -4.02 -5.76 -0.53
C PHE A 133 -3.68 -5.42 0.93
N HIS A 134 -3.07 -4.25 1.17
CA HIS A 134 -2.83 -3.74 2.52
C HIS A 134 -4.14 -3.54 3.29
N ASN A 135 -5.11 -2.85 2.68
CA ASN A 135 -6.41 -2.58 3.30
C ASN A 135 -7.20 -3.86 3.61
N ASP A 136 -7.09 -4.90 2.78
CA ASP A 136 -7.69 -6.21 3.04
C ASP A 136 -7.02 -6.93 4.21
N ALA A 137 -5.70 -6.84 4.34
CA ALA A 137 -4.98 -7.35 5.51
C ALA A 137 -5.41 -6.63 6.80
N VAL A 138 -5.54 -5.30 6.75
CA VAL A 138 -6.04 -4.47 7.85
C VAL A 138 -7.48 -4.84 8.22
N ARG A 139 -8.38 -5.01 7.24
CA ARG A 139 -9.77 -5.44 7.47
C ARG A 139 -9.83 -6.81 8.14
N ALA A 140 -9.03 -7.77 7.68
CA ALA A 140 -8.92 -9.10 8.30
C ALA A 140 -8.46 -9.02 9.76
N ALA A 141 -7.48 -8.15 10.06
CA ALA A 141 -7.01 -7.91 11.42
C ALA A 141 -8.05 -7.25 12.32
N ARG A 142 -8.78 -6.24 11.81
CA ARG A 142 -9.87 -5.60 12.54
C ARG A 142 -10.99 -6.60 12.85
N ALA A 143 -11.37 -7.44 11.88
CA ALA A 143 -12.39 -8.47 12.08
C ALA A 143 -11.98 -9.48 13.18
N LEU A 144 -10.70 -9.89 13.22
CA LEU A 144 -10.19 -10.79 14.23
C LEU A 144 -10.13 -10.14 15.62
N ARG A 145 -9.69 -8.86 15.73
CA ARG A 145 -9.65 -8.13 17.02
C ARG A 145 -11.05 -7.91 17.60
N ARG A 146 -12.10 -7.85 16.78
CA ARG A 146 -13.50 -7.75 17.25
C ARG A 146 -14.05 -9.04 17.85
N HIS A 147 -13.40 -10.19 17.65
CA HIS A 147 -13.88 -11.45 18.22
C HIS A 147 -13.80 -11.40 19.76
N ARG A 148 -14.94 -11.62 20.44
CA ARG A 148 -15.05 -11.54 21.92
C ARG A 148 -13.95 -12.34 22.62
N LYS A 149 -13.54 -13.47 22.05
CA LYS A 149 -12.51 -14.36 22.57
C LYS A 149 -11.12 -13.69 22.63
N VAL A 150 -10.71 -12.96 21.58
CA VAL A 150 -9.43 -12.22 21.54
C VAL A 150 -9.44 -11.08 22.58
N ARG A 151 -10.58 -10.42 22.75
CA ARG A 151 -10.77 -9.33 23.72
C ARG A 151 -10.73 -9.83 25.16
N TRP A 152 -11.36 -10.96 25.45
CA TRP A 152 -11.39 -11.55 26.80
C TRP A 152 -9.99 -11.99 27.26
N PHE A 153 -9.20 -12.57 26.37
CA PHE A 153 -7.85 -13.03 26.69
C PHE A 153 -6.75 -11.97 26.49
N ARG A 154 -7.10 -10.71 26.14
CA ARG A 154 -6.15 -9.62 25.84
C ARG A 154 -5.01 -10.03 24.88
N LEU A 155 -5.29 -10.97 23.98
CA LEU A 155 -4.29 -11.59 23.10
C LEU A 155 -3.71 -10.60 22.07
N ALA A 156 -4.44 -9.51 21.78
CA ALA A 156 -3.96 -8.44 20.91
C ALA A 156 -2.84 -7.59 21.54
N GLY A 157 -2.61 -7.71 22.86
CA GLY A 157 -1.58 -6.95 23.57
C GLY A 157 -1.71 -5.43 23.40
N HIS A 158 -0.57 -4.77 23.22
CA HIS A 158 -0.42 -3.32 23.00
C HIS A 158 -0.20 -2.96 21.52
N ALA A 159 -0.36 -3.91 20.59
CA ALA A 159 -0.11 -3.64 19.19
C ALA A 159 -1.06 -2.52 18.69
N PRO A 160 -0.55 -1.48 18.01
CA PRO A 160 -1.36 -0.35 17.55
C PRO A 160 -2.53 -0.84 16.69
N PHE A 161 -3.60 -0.06 16.67
CA PHE A 161 -4.77 -0.42 15.88
C PHE A 161 -4.41 -0.32 14.39
N PRO A 162 -4.66 -1.36 13.58
CA PRO A 162 -4.27 -1.33 12.17
C PRO A 162 -5.10 -0.27 11.44
N LEU A 163 -4.43 0.71 10.84
CA LEU A 163 -5.00 1.80 10.05
C LEU A 163 -4.98 1.42 8.57
N ALA A 164 -6.03 1.81 7.84
CA ALA A 164 -6.08 1.60 6.40
C ALA A 164 -5.36 2.76 5.72
N PHE A 165 -4.80 2.54 4.55
CA PHE A 165 -4.15 3.57 3.76
C PHE A 165 -5.17 4.16 2.77
N GLU A 166 -5.44 5.45 2.90
CA GLU A 166 -6.38 6.20 2.06
C GLU A 166 -5.65 7.26 1.24
N MET A 167 -5.80 7.17 -0.09
CA MET A 167 -5.10 8.03 -1.03
C MET A 167 -5.89 8.04 -2.34
N ASP A 168 -5.92 9.19 -3.02
CA ASP A 168 -6.41 9.26 -4.40
C ASP A 168 -5.41 8.53 -5.31
N ASP A 169 -5.85 7.43 -5.93
CA ASP A 169 -5.06 6.58 -6.79
C ASP A 169 -5.65 6.44 -8.20
N ALA A 170 -6.56 7.35 -8.61
CA ALA A 170 -7.16 7.30 -9.93
C ALA A 170 -6.10 7.56 -11.01
N PRO A 171 -5.86 6.59 -11.94
CA PRO A 171 -4.84 6.74 -12.97
C PRO A 171 -5.24 7.83 -13.97
N PRO A 172 -4.27 8.54 -14.57
CA PRO A 172 -4.53 9.41 -15.70
C PRO A 172 -5.15 8.63 -16.86
N THR A 173 -6.04 9.27 -17.61
CA THR A 173 -6.69 8.72 -18.82
C THR A 173 -5.66 8.21 -19.82
N ALA A 174 -4.57 8.94 -20.04
CA ALA A 174 -3.49 8.54 -20.93
C ALA A 174 -2.77 7.23 -20.53
N LEU A 175 -2.85 6.83 -19.26
CA LEU A 175 -2.22 5.61 -18.72
C LEU A 175 -3.20 4.44 -18.52
N ALA A 176 -4.50 4.71 -18.65
CA ALA A 176 -5.57 3.73 -18.39
C ALA A 176 -5.79 2.74 -19.55
N ASP A 177 -5.39 3.09 -20.78
CA ASP A 177 -5.88 2.44 -22.01
C ASP A 177 -5.04 1.28 -22.58
N ARG A 178 -4.02 0.78 -21.87
CA ARG A 178 -3.29 -0.43 -22.28
C ARG A 178 -3.59 -1.62 -21.34
N PRO A 179 -4.42 -2.60 -21.74
CA PRO A 179 -4.30 -3.95 -21.21
C PRO A 179 -2.91 -4.50 -21.60
N GLY A 180 -2.21 -5.09 -20.63
CA GLY A 180 -0.79 -5.43 -20.72
C GLY A 180 -0.38 -6.18 -21.99
N SER A 181 0.75 -5.77 -22.54
CA SER A 181 1.62 -6.60 -23.38
C SER A 181 2.26 -7.71 -22.56
#